data_AF-A0A2S6GUZ1-F1
#
_entry.id   AF-A0A2S6GUZ1-F1
#
_cell.length_a   1.000
_cell.length_b   1.000
_cell.length_c   1.000
_cell.angle_alpha   90.00
_cell.angle_beta   90.00
_cell.angle_gamma   90.00
#
_symmetry.space_group_name_H-M   'P 1'
#
loop_
_entity.id
_entity.type
_entity.pdbx_description
1 polymer ?
#
loop_
_entity_poly.entity_id
_entity_poly.type
_entity_poly.pdbx_seq_one_letter_code
_entity_poly.pdbx_strand_id
1 'polypeptide(L)' 'MPRFLAALLGLVDKFEERGVHVPGEDNGAISPWRDFGWLIAAWLVAVGVFVLLFAFAT' A
#
# COMPACT_ATOMS: atom_id res chain seq x y z
N MET A 1 17.73 -1.23 12.87
CA MET A 1 16.83 -1.64 11.77
C MET A 1 17.40 -1.14 10.46
N PRO A 2 17.37 -1.94 9.38
CA PRO A 2 17.86 -1.49 8.09
C PRO A 2 16.95 -0.40 7.52
N ARG A 3 17.54 0.60 6.87
CA ARG A 3 16.89 1.87 6.52
C ARG A 3 15.64 1.71 5.64
N PHE A 4 15.60 0.66 4.83
CA PHE A 4 14.46 0.34 3.96
C PHE A 4 13.22 -0.09 4.76
N LEU A 5 13.40 -0.82 5.86
CA LEU A 5 12.31 -1.26 6.73
C LEU A 5 11.68 -0.07 7.46
N ALA A 6 12.49 0.89 7.90
CA ALA A 6 11.97 2.11 8.54
C ALA A 6 11.17 2.99 7.56
N ALA A 7 11.60 3.06 6.30
CA ALA A 7 10.87 3.78 5.26
C ALA A 7 9.55 3.09 4.89
N LEU A 8 9.54 1.75 4.86
CA LEU A 8 8.31 0.96 4.67
C LEU A 8 7.32 1.17 5.82
N LEU A 9 7.79 1.16 7.06
CA LEU A 9 6.94 1.38 8.23
C LEU A 9 6.37 2.80 8.25
N GLY A 10 7.18 3.82 7.99
CA GLY A 10 6.68 5.20 7.90
C GLY A 10 5.72 5.44 6.71
N LEU A 11 5.85 4.64 5.65
CA LEU A 11 4.88 4.62 4.57
C LEU A 11 3.55 3.99 5.04
N VAL A 12 3.61 2.85 5.75
CA VAL A 12 2.45 2.17 6.34
C VAL A 12 1.70 3.09 7.31
N ASP A 13 2.39 3.76 8.23
CA ASP A 13 1.79 4.69 9.20
C ASP A 13 1.05 5.84 8.49
N LYS A 14 1.67 6.43 7.46
CA LYS A 14 1.09 7.53 6.67
C LYS A 14 -0.11 7.11 5.82
N PHE A 15 -0.27 5.80 5.58
CA PHE A 15 -1.44 5.23 4.92
C PHE A 15 -2.50 4.79 5.93
N GLU A 16 -2.13 4.35 7.12
CA GLU A 16 -3.06 4.06 8.22
C GLU A 16 -3.80 5.32 8.66
N GLU A 17 -3.10 6.44 8.81
CA GLU A 17 -3.70 7.76 9.11
C GLU A 17 -4.68 8.25 8.02
N ARG A 18 -4.60 7.73 6.79
CA ARG A 18 -5.39 8.20 5.64
C ARG A 18 -6.39 7.17 5.09
N GLY A 19 -6.31 5.92 5.52
CA GLY A 19 -7.01 4.79 4.93
C GLY A 19 -7.93 4.03 5.88
N VAL A 20 -7.92 4.31 7.18
CA VAL A 20 -8.83 3.63 8.11
C VAL A 20 -10.24 4.18 7.94
N HIS A 21 -11.03 3.47 7.15
CA HIS A 21 -12.48 3.55 7.16
C HIS A 21 -12.96 3.35 8.60
N VAL A 22 -13.50 4.40 9.22
CA VAL A 22 -14.12 4.32 10.55
C VAL A 22 -15.52 3.74 10.36
N PRO A 23 -15.84 2.55 10.90
CA PRO A 23 -17.16 1.96 10.76
C PRO A 23 -18.14 2.76 11.62
N GLY A 24 -18.94 3.58 10.96
CA GLY A 24 -19.95 4.42 11.59
C GLY A 24 -20.46 5.41 10.55
N GLU A 25 -21.57 5.04 9.88
CA GLU A 25 -22.36 5.93 9.03
C GLU A 25 -21.84 6.15 7.59
N ASP A 26 -21.37 5.12 6.88
CA ASP A 26 -20.97 5.25 5.46
C ASP A 26 -21.91 4.47 4.52
N ASN A 27 -23.06 5.09 4.19
CA ASN A 27 -23.79 4.81 2.95
C ASN A 27 -23.28 5.72 1.80
N GLY A 28 -22.08 6.30 1.93
CA GLY A 28 -21.47 7.18 0.94
C GLY A 28 -20.96 6.43 -0.29
N ALA A 29 -20.75 7.16 -1.38
CA ALA A 29 -20.23 6.59 -2.62
C ALA A 29 -18.81 6.03 -2.39
N ILE A 30 -18.57 4.81 -2.91
CA ILE A 30 -17.25 4.17 -2.90
C ILE A 30 -16.24 5.11 -3.57
N SER A 31 -15.16 5.41 -2.85
CA SER A 31 -14.01 6.16 -3.35
C SER A 31 -12.88 5.18 -3.64
N PRO A 32 -12.65 4.79 -4.90
CA PRO A 32 -11.73 3.68 -5.24
C PRO A 32 -10.32 3.88 -4.69
N TRP A 33 -9.83 5.11 -4.68
CA TRP A 33 -8.49 5.45 -4.21
C TRP A 33 -8.35 5.40 -2.69
N ARG A 34 -9.42 5.73 -1.95
CA ARG A 34 -9.44 5.63 -0.49
C ARG A 34 -9.63 4.17 -0.06
N ASP A 35 -10.58 3.50 -0.70
CA ASP A 35 -11.08 2.20 -0.24
C ASP A 35 -10.19 1.04 -0.75
N PHE A 36 -9.64 1.14 -1.96
CA PHE A 36 -8.77 0.11 -2.56
C PHE A 36 -7.32 0.56 -2.74
N GLY A 37 -6.95 1.74 -2.25
CA GLY A 37 -5.58 2.26 -2.35
C GLY A 37 -4.53 1.27 -1.83
N TRP A 38 -4.86 0.53 -0.77
CA TRP A 38 -3.99 -0.51 -0.20
C TRP A 38 -3.75 -1.68 -1.15
N LEU A 39 -4.80 -2.15 -1.82
CA LEU A 39 -4.71 -3.23 -2.80
C LEU A 39 -3.86 -2.81 -4.00
N ILE A 40 -4.06 -1.58 -4.50
CA ILE A 40 -3.29 -1.04 -5.62
C ILE A 40 -1.81 -0.88 -5.24
N ALA A 41 -1.51 -0.33 -4.07
CA ALA A 41 -0.13 -0.13 -3.60
C ALA A 41 0.60 -1.47 -3.40
N ALA A 42 -0.02 -2.43 -2.71
CA ALA A 42 0.56 -3.76 -2.51
C ALA A 42 0.79 -4.49 -3.84
N TRP A 43 -0.16 -4.36 -4.78
CA TRP A 43 -0.02 -4.93 -6.12
C TRP A 43 1.16 -4.32 -6.89
N LEU A 44 1.33 -3.00 -6.88
CA LEU A 44 2.46 -2.33 -7.54
C LEU A 44 3.81 -2.73 -6.95
N VAL A 45 3.90 -2.85 -5.62
CA VAL A 45 5.12 -3.34 -4.95
C VAL A 45 5.42 -4.78 -5.36
N ALA A 46 4.42 -5.67 -5.34
CA ALA A 46 4.60 -7.06 -5.74
C ALA A 46 5.07 -7.18 -7.19
N VAL A 47 4.46 -6.44 -8.12
CA VAL A 47 4.86 -6.39 -9.53
C VAL A 47 6.29 -5.86 -9.67
N GLY A 48 6.65 -4.78 -8.98
CA GLY A 48 7.99 -4.22 -9.02
C GLY A 48 9.06 -5.21 -8.54
N VAL A 49 8.83 -5.87 -7.40
CA VAL A 49 9.71 -6.92 -6.89
C VAL A 49 9.81 -8.08 -7.87
N PHE A 50 8.68 -8.52 -8.43
CA PHE A 50 8.64 -9.60 -9.42
C PHE A 50 9.51 -9.27 -10.64
N VAL A 51 9.36 -8.08 -11.22
CA VAL A 51 10.18 -7.64 -12.37
C VAL A 51 11.66 -7.61 -12.01
N LEU A 52 12.02 -7.08 -10.83
CA LEU A 52 13.42 -7.04 -10.38
C LEU A 52 14.00 -8.44 -10.23
N LEU A 53 13.27 -9.40 -9.65
CA LEU A 53 13.72 -10.79 -9.53
C LEU A 53 14.03 -11.40 -10.90
N PHE A 54 13.16 -11.20 -11.88
CA PHE A 54 13.38 -11.69 -13.25
C PHE A 54 14.53 -10.97 -13.95
N ALA A 55 14.71 -9.68 -13.72
CA ALA A 55 15.83 -8.92 -14.27
C ALA A 55 17.19 -9.40 -13.72
N PHE A 56 17.25 -9.80 -12.45
CA PHE A 56 18.48 -10.32 -11.82
C PHE A 56 18.68 -11.82 -11.99
N ALA A 57 17.68 -12.55 -12.50
CA ALA A 57 17.78 -14.00 -12.76
C ALA A 57 18.50 -14.32 -14.09
N THR A 58 19.55 -13.57 -14.42
CA THR A 58 20.42 -13.74 -15.59
C THR A 58 21.79 -14.21 -15.14
#